data_AF-A0A521KXW5-F1
#
_entry.id   AF-A0A521KXW5-F1
#
_cell.length_a   1.000
_cell.length_b   1.000
_cell.length_c   1.000
_cell.angle_alpha   90.00
_cell.angle_beta   90.00
_cell.angle_gamma   90.00
#
_symmetry.space_group_name_H-M   'P 1'
#
loop_
_entity.id
_entity.type
_entity.pdbx_description
1 polymer ?
#
loop_
_entity_poly.entity_id
_entity_poly.type
_entity_poly.pdbx_seq_one_letter_code
_entity_poly.pdbx_strand_id
1 'polypeptide(L)'
;MRSLTTLAVCAGLAVAALPIAVNAQSTTGQTTTQSDAKTIWEKFKGSWGQTKGAVKEQWGKLTDDDLLEIEGRRDQLVGKIQTRYGITKEEAEAQVGTWEQRRIKDM
;
A
#
# COMPACT_ATOMS: atom_id res chain seq x y z
N MET A 1 27.79 46.01 36.12
CA MET A 1 27.89 45.67 34.68
C MET A 1 26.83 44.62 34.37
N ARG A 2 26.08 44.84 33.27
CA ARG A 2 24.98 44.03 32.70
C ARG A 2 23.56 44.35 33.19
N SER A 3 22.89 45.29 32.52
CA SER A 3 21.50 45.21 32.00
C SER A 3 21.07 46.56 31.42
N LEU A 4 20.23 46.51 30.37
CA LEU A 4 19.33 47.54 29.78
C LEU A 4 19.47 47.57 28.23
N THR A 5 18.57 46.91 27.51
CA THR A 5 17.35 47.47 26.89
C THR A 5 17.63 48.26 25.61
N THR A 6 17.53 47.59 24.46
CA THR A 6 17.34 48.28 23.18
C THR A 6 16.16 47.65 22.45
N LEU A 7 15.05 48.38 22.52
CA LEU A 7 13.91 48.29 21.61
C LEU A 7 14.38 48.49 20.17
N ALA A 8 14.04 47.56 19.29
CA ALA A 8 13.97 47.81 17.85
C ALA A 8 12.59 47.36 17.39
N VAL A 9 11.66 48.32 17.41
CA VAL A 9 10.38 48.25 16.71
C VAL A 9 10.70 48.22 15.22
N CYS A 10 10.57 47.05 14.59
CA CYS A 10 10.62 46.94 13.15
C CYS A 10 9.34 47.56 12.56
N ALA A 11 9.56 48.56 11.72
CA ALA A 11 8.60 49.25 10.88
C ALA A 11 7.78 48.27 10.04
N GLY A 12 6.54 48.69 9.77
CA GLY A 12 5.49 47.86 9.21
C GLY A 12 5.63 47.54 7.72
N LEU A 13 4.77 46.62 7.31
CA LEU A 13 4.24 46.48 5.96
C LEU A 13 2.83 45.91 6.11
N ALA A 14 1.83 46.71 5.74
CA ALA A 14 0.48 46.25 5.52
C ALA A 14 0.41 45.60 4.13
N VAL A 15 0.17 44.30 4.06
CA VAL A 15 -0.37 43.64 2.87
C VAL A 15 -1.62 42.91 3.30
N ALA A 16 -2.75 43.55 3.05
CA ALA A 16 -4.04 42.90 2.95
C ALA A 16 -4.02 42.04 1.69
N ALA A 17 -3.72 40.77 1.84
CA ALA A 17 -3.99 39.75 0.84
C ALA A 17 -4.54 38.54 1.59
N LEU A 18 -5.84 38.35 1.44
CA LEU A 18 -6.52 37.13 1.84
C LEU A 18 -5.69 35.95 1.32
N PRO A 19 -5.24 35.00 2.16
CA PRO A 19 -5.00 33.69 1.63
C PRO A 19 -6.39 33.17 1.23
N ILE A 20 -6.70 33.27 -0.06
CA ILE A 20 -7.44 32.20 -0.71
C ILE A 20 -6.57 30.97 -0.43
N ALA A 21 -6.83 30.30 0.68
CA ALA A 21 -6.41 28.93 0.86
C ALA A 21 -7.18 28.18 -0.22
N VAL A 22 -6.59 28.16 -1.42
CA VAL A 22 -6.80 27.07 -2.34
C VAL A 22 -6.40 25.86 -1.51
N ASN A 23 -7.41 25.24 -0.92
CA ASN A 23 -7.28 23.89 -0.45
C ASN A 23 -7.18 23.06 -1.72
N ALA A 24 -6.01 23.15 -2.37
CA ALA A 24 -5.51 22.14 -3.25
C ALA A 24 -5.22 20.94 -2.35
N GLN A 25 -6.29 20.26 -1.95
CA GLN A 25 -6.24 18.83 -1.66
C GLN A 25 -5.99 18.14 -3.01
N SER A 26 -4.79 18.38 -3.53
CA SER A 26 -4.08 17.46 -4.40
C SER A 26 -3.04 16.78 -3.53
N THR A 27 -3.47 16.23 -2.39
CA THR A 27 -2.75 15.13 -1.78
C THR A 27 -3.29 13.88 -2.45
N THR A 28 -2.71 13.52 -3.61
CA THR A 28 -1.73 12.43 -3.69
C THR A 28 -2.25 11.13 -3.07
N GLY A 29 -2.21 10.09 -3.90
CA GLY A 29 -2.88 8.81 -3.72
C GLY A 29 -2.72 8.22 -2.34
N GLN A 30 -3.81 7.58 -1.91
CA GLN A 30 -3.85 6.74 -0.74
C GLN A 30 -2.75 5.68 -0.86
N THR A 31 -1.60 5.91 -0.22
CA THR A 31 -0.74 4.85 0.29
C THR A 31 -1.60 4.03 1.23
N THR A 32 -2.18 2.93 0.72
CA THR A 32 -2.78 1.88 1.54
C THR A 32 -1.74 1.51 2.59
N THR A 33 -2.06 1.83 3.84
CA THR A 33 -1.12 1.73 4.95
C THR A 33 -0.83 0.25 5.15
N GLN A 34 0.40 -0.10 5.50
CA GLN A 34 0.86 -1.48 5.75
C GLN A 34 -0.04 -2.26 6.74
N SER A 35 -0.81 -1.56 7.58
CA SER A 35 -1.86 -2.08 8.48
C SER A 35 -3.08 -2.63 7.74
N ASP A 36 -3.43 -2.06 6.60
CA ASP A 36 -4.67 -2.33 5.87
C ASP A 36 -4.47 -3.57 4.99
N ALA A 37 -3.31 -3.69 4.35
CA ALA A 37 -2.93 -4.87 3.57
C ALA A 37 -2.92 -6.14 4.43
N LYS A 38 -2.43 -6.07 5.67
CA LYS A 38 -2.46 -7.19 6.61
C LYS A 38 -3.90 -7.61 6.94
N THR A 39 -4.77 -6.65 7.22
CA THR A 39 -6.18 -6.91 7.57
C THR A 39 -6.95 -7.52 6.41
N ILE A 40 -6.67 -7.09 5.19
CA ILE A 40 -7.28 -7.64 3.97
C ILE A 40 -6.77 -9.05 3.71
N TRP A 41 -5.47 -9.28 3.89
CA TRP A 41 -4.90 -10.61 3.73
C TRP A 41 -5.51 -11.64 4.67
N GLU A 42 -5.77 -11.27 5.93
CA GLU A 42 -6.47 -12.15 6.88
C GLU A 42 -7.88 -12.51 6.39
N LYS A 43 -8.58 -11.60 5.69
CA LYS A 43 -9.87 -11.90 5.04
C LYS A 43 -9.69 -12.89 3.88
N PHE A 44 -8.66 -12.71 3.05
CA PHE A 44 -8.35 -13.67 1.98
C PHE A 44 -7.99 -15.05 2.51
N LYS A 45 -7.29 -15.12 3.65
CA LYS A 45 -6.99 -16.38 4.32
C LYS A 45 -8.25 -17.08 4.81
N GLY A 46 -9.17 -16.35 5.43
CA GLY A 46 -10.48 -16.88 5.83
C GLY A 46 -11.33 -17.37 4.65
N SER A 47 -11.25 -16.68 3.52
CA SER A 47 -11.96 -17.02 2.28
C SER A 47 -11.09 -17.79 1.27
N TRP A 48 -9.98 -18.40 1.69
CA TRP A 48 -8.97 -18.98 0.78
C TRP A 48 -9.57 -20.00 -0.19
N GLY A 49 -10.58 -20.76 0.25
CA GLY A 49 -11.28 -21.73 -0.60
C GLY A 49 -11.93 -21.12 -1.86
N GLN A 50 -12.45 -19.90 -1.79
CA GLN A 50 -12.96 -19.17 -2.94
C GLN A 50 -11.83 -18.44 -3.68
N THR A 51 -10.92 -17.84 -2.93
CA THR A 51 -9.84 -17.01 -3.49
C THR A 51 -8.81 -17.82 -4.29
N LYS A 52 -8.52 -19.07 -3.89
CA LYS A 52 -7.55 -19.94 -4.58
C LYS A 52 -7.91 -20.18 -6.05
N GLY A 53 -9.20 -20.18 -6.41
CA GLY A 53 -9.63 -20.30 -7.81
C GLY A 53 -9.16 -19.10 -8.64
N ALA A 54 -9.34 -17.89 -8.12
CA ALA A 54 -8.86 -16.66 -8.76
C ALA A 54 -7.32 -16.58 -8.79
N VAL A 55 -6.64 -17.12 -7.78
CA VAL A 55 -5.17 -17.25 -7.77
C VAL A 55 -4.72 -18.21 -8.88
N LYS A 56 -5.39 -19.36 -9.04
CA LYS A 56 -5.10 -20.31 -10.12
C LYS A 56 -5.31 -19.71 -11.51
N GLU A 57 -6.35 -18.91 -11.67
CA GLU A 57 -6.65 -18.20 -12.92
C GLU A 57 -5.59 -17.14 -13.23
N GLN A 58 -5.18 -16.35 -12.23
CA GLN A 58 -4.14 -15.33 -12.39
C GLN A 58 -2.75 -15.95 -12.64
N TRP A 59 -2.42 -17.05 -11.95
CA TRP A 59 -1.15 -17.74 -12.05
C TRP A 59 -1.34 -19.20 -12.48
N GLY A 60 -1.65 -19.40 -13.76
CA GLY A 60 -1.90 -20.74 -14.33
C GLY A 60 -0.74 -21.74 -14.24
N LYS A 61 0.48 -21.32 -13.87
CA LYS A 61 1.60 -22.24 -13.57
C LYS A 61 1.56 -22.80 -12.15
N LEU A 62 0.77 -22.23 -11.25
CA LEU A 62 0.55 -22.76 -9.91
C LEU A 62 -0.39 -23.97 -10.00
N THR A 63 0.03 -25.07 -9.40
CA THR A 63 -0.77 -26.29 -9.33
C THR A 63 -1.74 -26.25 -8.16
N ASP A 64 -2.76 -27.11 -8.15
CA ASP A 64 -3.68 -27.23 -7.01
C ASP A 64 -2.91 -27.58 -5.72
N ASP A 65 -1.84 -28.37 -5.82
CA ASP A 65 -0.96 -28.70 -4.69
C ASP A 65 -0.21 -27.47 -4.17
N ASP A 66 0.30 -26.61 -5.05
CA ASP A 66 0.95 -25.35 -4.63
C ASP A 66 -0.05 -24.45 -3.89
N LEU A 67 -1.30 -24.36 -4.39
CA LEU A 67 -2.37 -23.56 -3.77
C LEU A 67 -2.82 -24.13 -2.43
N LEU A 68 -2.79 -25.45 -2.27
CA LEU A 68 -3.01 -26.12 -1.00
C LEU A 68 -1.88 -25.80 -0.02
N GLU A 69 -0.61 -25.86 -0.44
CA GLU A 69 0.53 -25.55 0.42
C GLU A 69 0.60 -24.07 0.84
N ILE A 70 0.13 -23.16 -0.02
CA ILE A 70 0.08 -21.72 0.28
C ILE A 70 -0.86 -21.46 1.47
N GLU A 71 -1.98 -22.17 1.60
CA GLU A 71 -2.99 -22.01 2.67
C GLU A 71 -3.39 -20.56 2.97
N GLY A 72 -3.44 -19.72 1.93
CA GLY A 72 -3.70 -18.29 2.09
C GLY A 72 -2.62 -17.56 2.89
N ARG A 73 -1.35 -17.94 2.76
CA ARG A 73 -0.18 -17.19 3.25
C ARG A 73 0.50 -16.43 2.10
N ARG A 74 0.57 -15.10 2.21
CA ARG A 74 1.08 -14.21 1.14
C ARG A 74 2.52 -14.55 0.77
N ASP A 75 3.34 -14.78 1.78
CA ASP A 75 4.76 -15.09 1.61
C ASP A 75 4.98 -16.40 0.85
N GLN A 76 4.11 -17.39 1.07
CA GLN A 76 4.17 -18.66 0.35
C GLN A 76 3.75 -18.49 -1.11
N LEU A 77 2.71 -17.69 -1.37
CA LEU A 77 2.28 -17.38 -2.72
C LEU A 77 3.42 -16.72 -3.51
N VAL A 78 4.07 -15.71 -2.92
CA VAL A 78 5.24 -15.05 -3.49
C VAL A 78 6.36 -16.04 -3.77
N GLY A 79 6.72 -16.91 -2.81
CA GLY A 79 7.78 -17.90 -2.97
C GLY A 79 7.50 -18.94 -4.07
N LYS A 80 6.25 -19.39 -4.18
CA LYS A 80 5.82 -20.31 -5.25
C LYS A 80 5.86 -19.63 -6.61
N ILE A 81 5.39 -18.38 -6.71
CA ILE A 81 5.46 -17.60 -7.96
C ILE A 81 6.92 -17.41 -8.37
N GLN A 82 7.80 -17.03 -7.42
CA GLN A 82 9.23 -16.88 -7.66
C GLN A 82 9.83 -18.16 -8.26
N THR A 83 9.54 -19.32 -7.66
CA THR A 83 10.08 -20.63 -8.09
C THR A 83 9.50 -21.09 -9.42
N ARG A 84 8.18 -20.93 -9.64
CA ARG A 84 7.47 -21.44 -10.84
C ARG A 84 7.67 -20.55 -12.06
N TYR A 85 7.81 -19.25 -11.86
CA TYR A 85 7.99 -18.28 -12.94
C TYR A 85 9.45 -17.88 -13.14
N GLY A 86 10.35 -18.17 -12.19
CA GLY A 86 11.76 -17.81 -12.29
C GLY A 86 12.02 -16.31 -12.22
N ILE A 87 11.16 -15.57 -11.51
CA ILE A 87 11.23 -14.11 -11.36
C ILE A 87 11.86 -13.73 -10.01
N THR A 88 12.18 -12.45 -9.82
CA THR A 88 12.68 -11.93 -8.54
C THR A 88 11.57 -11.87 -7.50
N LYS A 89 11.97 -11.81 -6.22
CA LYS A 89 11.02 -11.71 -5.10
C LYS A 89 10.23 -10.41 -5.18
N GLU A 90 10.88 -9.30 -5.52
CA GLU A 90 10.25 -7.99 -5.68
C GLU A 90 9.18 -8.00 -6.76
N GLU A 91 9.44 -8.69 -7.89
CA GLU A 91 8.50 -8.77 -9.01
C GLU A 91 7.32 -9.68 -8.69
N ALA A 92 7.56 -10.78 -7.98
CA ALA A 92 6.49 -11.62 -7.44
C ALA A 92 5.64 -10.86 -6.41
N GLU A 93 6.25 -10.10 -5.50
CA GLU A 93 5.54 -9.27 -4.52
C GLU A 93 4.73 -8.16 -5.18
N ALA A 94 5.26 -7.53 -6.24
CA ALA A 94 4.53 -6.52 -7.01
C ALA A 94 3.32 -7.12 -7.73
N GLN A 95 3.45 -8.31 -8.32
CA GLN A 95 2.33 -9.01 -8.95
C GLN A 95 1.25 -9.39 -7.93
N VAL A 96 1.65 -9.97 -6.80
CA VAL A 96 0.72 -10.34 -5.72
C VAL A 96 0.04 -9.10 -5.16
N GLY A 97 0.77 -8.03 -4.89
CA GLY A 97 0.22 -6.76 -4.42
C GLY A 97 -0.74 -6.11 -5.42
N THR A 98 -0.43 -6.16 -6.71
CA THR A 98 -1.32 -5.66 -7.78
C THR A 98 -2.62 -6.45 -7.84
N TRP A 99 -2.52 -7.77 -7.73
CA TRP A 99 -3.69 -8.64 -7.73
C TRP A 99 -4.55 -8.43 -6.48
N GLU A 100 -3.94 -8.29 -5.30
CA GLU A 100 -4.62 -7.94 -4.05
C GLU A 100 -5.41 -6.63 -4.21
N GLN A 101 -4.76 -5.57 -4.71
CA GLN A 101 -5.40 -4.26 -4.92
C GLN A 101 -6.59 -4.34 -5.87
N ARG A 102 -6.47 -5.11 -6.97
CA ARG A 102 -7.58 -5.32 -7.91
C ARG A 102 -8.77 -5.96 -7.20
N ARG A 103 -8.52 -7.00 -6.40
CA ARG A 103 -9.57 -7.72 -5.67
C ARG A 103 -10.19 -6.89 -4.55
N ILE A 104 -9.43 -6.03 -3.88
CA ILE A 104 -9.95 -5.09 -2.88
C ILE A 104 -10.87 -4.06 -3.53
N LYS A 105 -10.49 -3.55 -4.70
CA LYS A 105 -11.27 -2.54 -5.42
C LYS A 105 -12.63 -3.08 -5.87
N ASP A 106 -12.70 -4.37 -6.20
CA ASP A 106 -13.92 -5.04 -6.64
C ASP A 106 -14.84 -5.48 -5.47
N MET A 107 -14.43 -5.25 -4.22
CA MET A 107 -15.19 -5.55 -3.00
C MET A 107 -15.88 -4.30 -2.45
#